data_AF-A0A7X3I1I4-F1
#
_entry.id   AF-A0A7X3I1I4-F1
#
_cell.length_a   1.000
_cell.length_b   1.000
_cell.length_c   1.000
_cell.angle_alpha   90.00
_cell.angle_beta   90.00
_cell.angle_gamma   90.00
#
_symmetry.space_group_name_H-M   'P 1'
#
loop_
_entity.id
_entity.type
_entity.pdbx_description
1 polymer ?
#
loop_
_entity_poly.entity_id
_entity_poly.type
_entity_poly.pdbx_seq_one_letter_code
_entity_poly.pdbx_strand_id
1 'polypeptide(L)'
;MALPAHSPTLSDEPIIITAMRTLLLLLLAALLLGLGGAYAFWLRDTPPSHYLTDLRSDIEQLGGPADWHGNLLSLNPALFPSDYSSPARLAHKLDSALLHARDNGLLTAQTVVVLPAQIGTWLLLSDEKPQVYAARSLREARPLLALNNPLKLLRSWWFSEAASLDELLLRMKAQQAADDYLELFAQLARKHALTLHAGSITLPEPRLVDGRIVTGHGELHDFGLSFAADGRILGPARSQTLLASSAAPRTFEQVLGDDRLSTRGNGGSGPLIETVSLRRQQSTATGVTVLRGRLWPVQTDRLQLQLTAASPDSHSKLLNFWIAP
;
A
#
# COMPACT_ATOMS: atom_id res chain seq x y z
N MET A 1 32.50 -35.68 -75.07
CA MET A 1 32.76 -34.31 -74.58
C MET A 1 31.42 -33.60 -74.44
N ALA A 2 31.25 -32.94 -73.29
CA ALA A 2 30.12 -32.09 -72.85
C ALA A 2 28.82 -32.79 -72.38
N LEU A 3 28.41 -32.41 -71.17
CA LEU A 3 27.42 -32.98 -70.24
C LEU A 3 25.97 -32.54 -70.54
N PRO A 4 24.94 -33.28 -70.09
CA PRO A 4 23.56 -32.81 -70.15
C PRO A 4 23.29 -31.77 -69.06
N ALA A 5 22.83 -30.59 -69.47
CA ALA A 5 22.35 -29.54 -68.57
C ALA A 5 20.92 -29.89 -68.10
N HIS A 6 20.75 -30.18 -66.81
CA HIS A 6 19.44 -30.24 -66.16
C HIS A 6 18.98 -28.82 -65.80
N SER A 7 17.98 -28.32 -66.53
CA SER A 7 17.24 -27.11 -66.19
C SER A 7 16.23 -27.42 -65.08
N PRO A 8 16.17 -26.68 -63.97
CA PRO A 8 15.14 -26.89 -62.96
C PRO A 8 13.75 -26.55 -63.52
N THR A 9 12.82 -27.48 -63.39
CA THR A 9 11.45 -27.43 -63.90
C THR A 9 10.55 -26.49 -63.09
N LEU A 10 9.66 -25.76 -63.78
CA LEU A 10 8.68 -24.78 -63.26
C LEU A 10 7.64 -25.33 -62.26
N SER A 11 7.76 -26.59 -61.83
CA SER A 11 6.82 -27.30 -60.96
C SER A 11 7.15 -27.23 -59.46
N ASP A 12 8.31 -26.68 -59.08
CA ASP A 12 8.78 -26.61 -57.68
C ASP A 12 8.47 -25.28 -56.96
N GLU A 13 8.05 -24.23 -57.67
CA GLU A 13 7.72 -22.92 -57.08
C GLU A 13 6.67 -22.96 -55.94
N PRO A 14 5.52 -23.66 -56.06
CA PRO A 14 4.51 -23.64 -55.00
C PRO A 14 4.96 -24.42 -53.74
N ILE A 15 5.84 -25.42 -53.91
CA ILE A 15 6.39 -26.22 -52.81
C ILE A 15 7.42 -25.40 -52.03
N ILE A 16 8.30 -24.68 -52.73
CA ILE A 16 9.33 -23.83 -52.11
C ILE A 16 8.69 -22.67 -51.33
N ILE A 17 7.65 -22.01 -51.88
CA ILE A 17 6.95 -20.92 -51.18
C ILE A 17 6.25 -21.42 -49.92
N THR A 18 5.62 -22.60 -49.97
CA THR A 18 4.93 -23.20 -48.80
C THR A 18 5.91 -23.65 -47.73
N ALA A 19 7.05 -24.23 -48.14
CA ALA A 19 8.13 -24.61 -47.23
C ALA A 19 8.78 -23.38 -46.58
N MET A 20 9.03 -22.31 -47.35
CA MET A 20 9.60 -21.06 -46.86
C MET A 20 8.66 -20.35 -45.87
N ARG A 21 7.34 -20.34 -46.14
CA ARG A 21 6.33 -19.80 -45.22
C ARG A 21 6.27 -20.61 -43.92
N THR A 22 6.31 -21.93 -44.01
CA THR A 22 6.31 -22.80 -42.82
C THR A 22 7.58 -22.59 -41.99
N LEU A 23 8.76 -22.50 -42.64
CA LEU A 23 10.01 -22.19 -41.97
C LEU A 23 9.99 -20.82 -41.29
N LEU A 24 9.46 -19.79 -41.97
CA LEU A 24 9.31 -18.44 -41.41
C LEU A 24 8.39 -18.45 -40.18
N LEU A 25 7.26 -19.17 -40.25
CA LEU A 25 6.35 -19.32 -39.11
C LEU A 25 7.00 -20.06 -37.93
N LEU A 26 7.78 -21.10 -38.19
CA LEU A 26 8.52 -21.82 -37.15
C LEU A 26 9.61 -20.95 -36.51
N LEU A 27 10.36 -20.18 -37.31
CA LEU A 27 11.35 -19.23 -36.80
C LEU A 27 10.70 -18.13 -35.97
N LEU A 28 9.56 -17.59 -36.43
CA LEU A 28 8.78 -16.61 -35.67
C LEU A 28 8.26 -17.20 -34.36
N ALA A 29 7.73 -18.44 -34.37
CA ALA A 29 7.26 -19.12 -33.17
C ALA A 29 8.40 -19.39 -32.17
N ALA A 30 9.56 -19.85 -32.64
CA ALA A 30 10.74 -20.06 -31.81
C ALA A 30 11.25 -18.74 -31.22
N LEU A 31 11.26 -17.66 -32.00
CA LEU A 31 11.60 -16.32 -31.53
C LEU A 31 10.64 -15.85 -30.44
N LEU A 32 9.33 -15.97 -30.65
CA LEU A 32 8.32 -15.61 -29.66
C LEU A 32 8.42 -16.43 -28.37
N LEU A 33 8.69 -17.73 -28.47
CA LEU A 33 8.96 -18.59 -27.31
C LEU A 33 10.23 -18.16 -26.57
N GLY A 34 11.29 -17.82 -27.29
CA GLY A 34 12.54 -17.31 -26.71
C GLY A 34 12.34 -15.98 -25.97
N LEU A 35 11.65 -15.01 -26.60
CA LEU A 35 11.31 -13.73 -25.97
C LEU A 35 10.38 -13.94 -24.77
N GLY A 36 9.37 -14.79 -24.89
CA GLY A 36 8.44 -15.11 -23.81
C GLY A 36 9.16 -15.76 -22.61
N GLY A 37 10.10 -16.68 -22.88
CA GLY A 37 10.94 -17.30 -21.86
C GLY A 37 11.86 -16.30 -21.16
N ALA A 38 12.54 -15.44 -21.93
CA ALA A 38 13.38 -14.37 -21.39
C ALA A 38 12.58 -13.38 -20.54
N TYR A 39 11.37 -13.02 -20.99
CA TYR A 39 10.47 -12.14 -20.25
C TYR A 39 9.95 -12.81 -18.97
N ALA A 40 9.55 -14.08 -19.01
CA ALA A 40 9.14 -14.83 -17.83
C ALA A 40 10.28 -15.00 -16.82
N PHE A 41 11.51 -15.20 -17.30
CA PHE A 41 12.70 -15.20 -16.45
C PHE A 41 12.93 -13.82 -15.81
N TRP A 42 12.89 -12.75 -16.60
CA TRP A 42 12.99 -11.39 -16.09
C TRP A 42 11.89 -11.06 -15.07
N LEU A 43 10.67 -11.56 -15.26
CA LEU A 43 9.56 -11.37 -14.32
C LEU A 43 9.81 -12.05 -12.97
N ARG A 44 10.58 -13.15 -12.95
CA ARG A 44 10.96 -13.88 -11.73
C ARG A 44 12.19 -13.29 -11.04
N ASP A 45 13.08 -12.67 -11.81
CA ASP A 45 14.30 -12.07 -11.29
C ASP A 45 14.01 -10.72 -10.62
N THR A 46 13.88 -10.71 -9.31
CA THR A 46 13.72 -9.49 -8.51
C THR A 46 14.96 -9.30 -7.65
N PRO A 47 15.98 -8.57 -8.16
CA PRO A 47 17.21 -8.38 -7.39
C PRO A 47 16.92 -7.58 -6.11
N PRO A 48 17.59 -7.92 -4.99
CA PRO A 48 17.36 -7.25 -3.72
C PRO A 48 17.73 -5.76 -3.84
N SER A 49 16.81 -4.89 -3.43
CA SER A 49 17.07 -3.45 -3.36
C SER A 49 17.98 -3.14 -2.16
N HIS A 50 19.13 -2.55 -2.40
CA HIS A 50 20.03 -2.03 -1.37
C HIS A 50 19.59 -0.61 -0.97
N TYR A 51 18.47 -0.50 -0.28
CA TYR A 51 18.00 0.76 0.30
C TYR A 51 17.99 0.62 1.82
N LEU A 52 18.66 1.55 2.50
CA LEU A 52 18.62 1.64 3.95
C LEU A 52 17.42 2.49 4.33
N THR A 53 16.42 1.85 4.94
CA THR A 53 15.27 2.55 5.48
C THR A 53 15.73 3.47 6.61
N ASP A 54 15.37 4.75 6.53
CA ASP A 54 15.59 5.68 7.65
C ASP A 54 14.68 5.29 8.82
N LEU A 55 15.28 4.92 9.94
CA LEU A 55 14.62 4.48 11.17
C LEU A 55 14.54 5.60 12.23
N ARG A 56 15.10 6.79 11.94
CA ARG A 56 15.07 7.89 12.90
C ARG A 56 13.64 8.34 13.18
N SER A 57 13.36 8.57 14.46
CA SER A 57 12.10 9.13 14.91
C SER A 57 12.32 10.14 16.02
N ASP A 58 11.58 11.24 15.97
CA ASP A 58 11.57 12.27 17.00
C ASP A 58 10.28 12.18 17.81
N ILE A 59 10.39 12.41 19.12
CA ILE A 59 9.25 12.42 20.05
C ILE A 59 8.93 13.87 20.38
N GLU A 60 7.75 14.32 19.99
CA GLU A 60 7.20 15.60 20.44
C GLU A 60 6.37 15.33 21.70
N GLN A 61 6.79 15.96 22.80
CA GLN A 61 6.22 15.86 24.15
C GLN A 61 6.63 14.61 24.95
N LEU A 62 7.79 14.71 25.60
CA LEU A 62 8.22 13.77 26.66
C LEU A 62 7.64 14.16 28.03
N GLY A 63 7.35 13.17 28.87
CA GLY A 63 6.84 13.35 30.24
C GLY A 63 5.34 13.59 30.32
N GLY A 64 4.71 13.14 31.42
CA GLY A 64 3.27 13.21 31.68
C GLY A 64 2.95 13.53 33.15
N PRO A 65 1.69 13.86 33.48
CA PRO A 65 1.26 14.07 34.87
C PRO A 65 1.58 12.85 35.74
N ALA A 66 1.81 13.01 37.04
CA ALA A 66 2.16 11.88 37.92
C ALA A 66 1.07 10.77 37.96
N ASP A 67 -0.20 11.15 37.75
CA ASP A 67 -1.38 10.27 37.81
C ASP A 67 -2.10 10.22 36.44
N TRP A 68 -1.48 9.58 35.45
CA TRP A 68 -2.06 9.44 34.10
C TRP A 68 -2.64 8.04 33.88
N HIS A 69 -3.82 7.96 33.28
CA HIS A 69 -4.58 6.71 33.07
C HIS A 69 -4.50 6.18 31.62
N GLY A 70 -3.40 6.46 30.93
CA GLY A 70 -3.19 6.15 29.52
C GLY A 70 -2.85 7.36 28.64
N ASN A 71 -2.50 7.10 27.39
CA ASN A 71 -2.13 8.10 26.41
C ASN A 71 -2.54 7.70 24.99
N LEU A 72 -2.75 8.71 24.16
CA LEU A 72 -2.94 8.60 22.72
C LEU A 72 -1.61 8.92 22.04
N LEU A 73 -1.00 7.94 21.38
CA LEU A 73 0.26 8.13 20.65
C LEU A 73 -0.01 8.15 19.15
N SER A 74 0.14 9.30 18.52
CA SER A 74 0.05 9.45 17.07
C SER A 74 1.42 9.21 16.44
N LEU A 75 1.54 8.19 15.60
CA LEU A 75 2.76 7.88 14.87
C LEU A 75 2.64 8.41 13.44
N ASN A 76 3.45 9.41 13.11
CA ASN A 76 3.50 10.09 11.81
C ASN A 76 4.78 9.67 11.07
N PRO A 77 4.77 8.53 10.36
CA PRO A 77 5.97 7.99 9.75
C PRO A 77 6.33 8.76 8.48
N ALA A 78 7.63 8.92 8.25
CA ALA A 78 8.15 9.45 7.00
C ALA A 78 8.40 8.31 6.02
N LEU A 79 7.45 8.05 5.12
CA LEU A 79 7.46 6.86 4.26
C LEU A 79 7.88 7.18 2.82
N PHE A 80 8.59 6.22 2.22
CA PHE A 80 9.04 6.26 0.84
C PHE A 80 8.62 4.99 0.09
N PRO A 81 8.55 5.00 -1.26
CA PRO A 81 8.17 3.83 -2.03
C PRO A 81 9.00 2.59 -1.71
N SER A 82 10.29 2.77 -1.41
CA SER A 82 11.21 1.70 -1.02
C SER A 82 10.87 1.02 0.30
N ASP A 83 10.18 1.71 1.22
CA ASP A 83 9.73 1.13 2.49
C ASP A 83 8.63 0.08 2.27
N TYR A 84 7.87 0.21 1.17
CA TYR A 84 6.81 -0.71 0.76
C TYR A 84 7.30 -1.87 -0.12
N SER A 85 8.60 -2.00 -0.30
CA SER A 85 9.15 -3.12 -1.08
C SER A 85 8.83 -4.50 -0.50
N SER A 86 8.61 -4.58 0.81
CA SER A 86 8.05 -5.75 1.48
C SER A 86 7.28 -5.31 2.72
N PRO A 87 6.23 -6.05 3.11
CA PRO A 87 5.50 -5.78 4.36
C PRO A 87 6.41 -5.78 5.58
N ALA A 88 7.39 -6.69 5.62
CA ALA A 88 8.39 -6.79 6.68
C ALA A 88 9.25 -5.52 6.81
N ARG A 89 9.61 -4.86 5.71
CA ARG A 89 10.41 -3.63 5.76
C ARG A 89 9.61 -2.46 6.33
N LEU A 90 8.35 -2.32 5.92
CA LEU A 90 7.45 -1.34 6.51
C LEU A 90 7.24 -1.63 8.01
N ALA A 91 7.00 -2.89 8.36
CA ALA A 91 6.85 -3.33 9.75
C ALA A 91 8.07 -2.96 10.59
N HIS A 92 9.29 -3.22 10.09
CA HIS A 92 10.54 -2.89 10.79
C HIS A 92 10.68 -1.38 11.06
N LYS A 93 10.26 -0.54 10.12
CA LYS A 93 10.30 0.92 10.29
C LYS A 93 9.36 1.39 11.41
N LEU A 94 8.12 0.90 11.38
CA LEU A 94 7.13 1.22 12.41
C LEU A 94 7.53 0.64 13.77
N ASP A 95 8.06 -0.57 13.79
CA ASP A 95 8.59 -1.24 14.97
C ASP A 95 9.72 -0.44 15.64
N SER A 96 10.63 0.12 14.84
CA SER A 96 11.72 0.95 15.35
C SER A 96 11.21 2.22 16.03
N ALA A 97 10.17 2.86 15.46
CA ALA A 97 9.54 4.02 16.07
C ALA A 97 8.79 3.67 17.37
N LEU A 98 8.07 2.53 17.40
CA LEU A 98 7.40 2.07 18.62
C LEU A 98 8.39 1.65 19.71
N LEU A 99 9.49 1.01 19.34
CA LEU A 99 10.57 0.69 20.27
C LEU A 99 11.14 1.97 20.89
N HIS A 100 11.40 3.00 20.09
CA HIS A 100 11.86 4.29 20.60
C HIS A 100 10.85 4.92 21.56
N ALA A 101 9.54 4.83 21.29
CA ALA A 101 8.51 5.29 22.21
C ALA A 101 8.50 4.49 23.53
N ARG A 102 8.69 3.17 23.46
CA ARG A 102 8.76 2.28 24.62
C ARG A 102 9.95 2.60 25.51
N ASP A 103 11.12 2.80 24.92
CA ASP A 103 12.36 3.07 25.63
C ASP A 103 12.31 4.43 26.36
N ASN A 104 11.42 5.34 25.93
CA ASN A 104 11.10 6.60 26.59
C ASN A 104 9.88 6.54 27.53
N GLY A 105 9.35 5.34 27.82
CA GLY A 105 8.25 5.14 28.77
C GLY A 105 6.86 5.57 28.27
N LEU A 106 6.69 5.76 26.96
CA LEU A 106 5.41 6.22 26.38
C LEU A 106 4.45 5.09 26.04
N LEU A 107 4.92 3.83 26.00
CA LEU A 107 4.08 2.67 25.70
C LEU A 107 3.73 1.91 26.97
N THR A 108 2.43 1.80 27.23
CA THR A 108 1.83 1.00 28.31
C THR A 108 0.62 0.24 27.77
N ALA A 109 0.08 -0.69 28.56
CA ALA A 109 -1.13 -1.44 28.19
C ALA A 109 -2.36 -0.54 27.94
N GLN A 110 -2.34 0.68 28.48
CA GLN A 110 -3.41 1.66 28.36
C GLN A 110 -3.20 2.65 27.20
N THR A 111 -2.08 2.53 26.48
CA THR A 111 -1.73 3.37 25.34
C THR A 111 -2.48 2.92 24.09
N VAL A 112 -3.09 3.88 23.41
CA VAL A 112 -3.67 3.67 22.08
C VAL A 112 -2.76 4.33 21.06
N VAL A 113 -2.16 3.52 20.19
CA VAL A 113 -1.36 4.02 19.07
C VAL A 113 -2.25 4.23 17.85
N VAL A 114 -2.07 5.35 17.17
CA VAL A 114 -2.83 5.68 15.97
C VAL A 114 -1.89 5.96 14.82
N LEU A 115 -2.11 5.24 13.72
CA LEU A 115 -1.42 5.44 12.46
C LEU A 115 -2.24 6.29 11.49
N PRO A 116 -1.61 6.97 10.53
CA PRO A 116 -2.31 7.87 9.64
C PRO A 116 -3.10 7.11 8.57
N ALA A 117 -4.14 7.77 8.06
CA ALA A 117 -4.90 7.25 6.93
C ALA A 117 -4.02 6.99 5.70
N GLN A 118 -4.43 6.00 4.90
CA GLN A 118 -3.82 5.60 3.64
C GLN A 118 -2.39 5.03 3.75
N ILE A 119 -1.93 4.74 4.97
CA ILE A 119 -0.65 4.05 5.20
C ILE A 119 -0.59 2.67 4.55
N GLY A 120 -1.72 1.97 4.40
CA GLY A 120 -1.75 0.64 3.78
C GLY A 120 -1.74 0.67 2.25
N THR A 121 -2.06 1.81 1.62
CA THR A 121 -2.36 1.87 0.19
C THR A 121 -1.18 1.46 -0.69
N TRP A 122 0.03 1.85 -0.31
CA TRP A 122 1.23 1.50 -1.09
C TRP A 122 1.80 0.12 -0.80
N LEU A 123 1.16 -0.71 0.04
CA LEU A 123 1.47 -2.15 0.10
C LEU A 123 1.27 -2.82 -1.27
N LEU A 124 0.60 -2.16 -2.22
CA LEU A 124 0.61 -2.56 -3.63
C LEU A 124 2.03 -2.68 -4.22
N LEU A 125 3.03 -2.00 -3.65
CA LEU A 125 4.41 -2.02 -4.12
C LEU A 125 5.22 -3.22 -3.62
N SER A 126 4.63 -4.11 -2.81
CA SER A 126 5.29 -5.33 -2.33
C SER A 126 5.85 -6.15 -3.50
N ASP A 127 7.10 -6.61 -3.41
CA ASP A 127 7.77 -7.45 -4.42
C ASP A 127 7.96 -6.81 -5.81
N GLU A 128 7.84 -5.48 -5.91
CA GLU A 128 8.17 -4.77 -7.14
C GLU A 128 9.68 -4.64 -7.36
N LYS A 129 10.07 -4.38 -8.60
CA LYS A 129 11.48 -4.23 -8.97
C LYS A 129 12.09 -2.93 -8.41
N PRO A 130 13.41 -2.87 -8.14
CA PRO A 130 14.08 -1.67 -7.63
C PRO A 130 13.83 -0.38 -8.42
N GLN A 131 13.63 -0.48 -9.73
CA GLN A 131 13.34 0.65 -10.62
C GLN A 131 12.02 1.34 -10.26
N VAL A 132 11.03 0.59 -9.76
CA VAL A 132 9.76 1.15 -9.29
C VAL A 132 10.00 2.05 -8.09
N TYR A 133 10.79 1.61 -7.11
CA TYR A 133 11.06 2.40 -5.89
C TYR A 133 11.94 3.63 -6.16
N ALA A 134 12.78 3.58 -7.20
CA ALA A 134 13.61 4.70 -7.62
C ALA A 134 12.83 5.80 -8.35
N ALA A 135 11.61 5.52 -8.80
CA ALA A 135 10.80 6.47 -9.55
C ALA A 135 10.48 7.73 -8.71
N ARG A 136 10.53 8.89 -9.37
CA ARG A 136 10.27 10.18 -8.71
C ARG A 136 8.78 10.45 -8.58
N SER A 137 7.99 9.91 -9.49
CA SER A 137 6.54 10.10 -9.57
C SER A 137 5.82 8.82 -9.94
N LEU A 138 4.52 8.74 -9.62
CA LEU A 138 3.65 7.64 -10.08
C LEU A 138 3.63 7.53 -11.61
N ARG A 139 3.73 8.66 -12.32
CA ARG A 139 3.79 8.67 -13.79
C ARG A 139 4.97 7.88 -14.34
N GLU A 140 6.14 7.96 -13.69
CA GLU A 140 7.32 7.18 -14.04
C GLU A 140 7.19 5.71 -13.62
N ALA A 141 6.53 5.44 -12.50
CA ALA A 141 6.36 4.09 -11.96
C ALA A 141 5.29 3.26 -12.71
N ARG A 142 4.21 3.88 -13.20
CA ARG A 142 3.09 3.23 -13.92
C ARG A 142 3.52 2.22 -14.98
N PRO A 143 4.35 2.57 -15.99
CA PRO A 143 4.73 1.62 -17.04
C PRO A 143 5.53 0.44 -16.47
N LEU A 144 6.36 0.67 -15.45
CA LEU A 144 7.12 -0.38 -14.78
C LEU A 144 6.19 -1.32 -14.01
N LEU A 145 5.23 -0.78 -13.26
CA LEU A 145 4.23 -1.56 -12.52
C LEU A 145 3.37 -2.42 -13.46
N ALA A 146 2.94 -1.83 -14.58
CA ALA A 146 2.17 -2.54 -15.61
C ALA A 146 2.99 -3.66 -16.26
N LEU A 147 4.26 -3.39 -16.59
CA LEU A 147 5.16 -4.36 -17.21
C LEU A 147 5.60 -5.47 -16.25
N ASN A 148 5.64 -5.21 -14.94
CA ASN A 148 5.97 -6.22 -13.93
C ASN A 148 4.79 -7.15 -13.63
N ASN A 149 3.56 -6.75 -13.95
CA ASN A 149 2.35 -7.49 -13.57
C ASN A 149 1.31 -7.58 -14.72
N PRO A 150 1.71 -7.98 -15.94
CA PRO A 150 0.83 -7.91 -17.11
C PRO A 150 -0.43 -8.77 -16.97
N LEU A 151 -0.32 -9.97 -16.39
CA LEU A 151 -1.44 -10.89 -16.22
C LEU A 151 -2.45 -10.38 -15.19
N LYS A 152 -1.94 -9.84 -14.07
CA LYS A 152 -2.80 -9.29 -13.02
C LYS A 152 -3.50 -8.03 -13.52
N LEU A 153 -2.82 -7.20 -14.30
CA LEU A 153 -3.39 -5.99 -14.91
C LEU A 153 -4.46 -6.33 -15.96
N LEU A 154 -4.19 -7.32 -16.82
CA LEU A 154 -5.18 -7.78 -17.80
C LEU A 154 -6.43 -8.32 -17.11
N ARG A 155 -6.26 -9.06 -16.01
CA ARG A 155 -7.36 -9.53 -15.18
C ARG A 155 -8.14 -8.36 -14.58
N SER A 156 -7.49 -7.36 -14.00
CA SER A 156 -8.20 -6.22 -13.39
C SER A 156 -8.98 -5.42 -14.44
N TRP A 157 -8.41 -5.24 -15.63
CA TRP A 157 -9.07 -4.58 -16.76
C TRP A 157 -10.34 -5.33 -17.21
N TRP A 158 -10.30 -6.66 -17.28
CA TRP A 158 -11.46 -7.47 -17.66
C TRP A 158 -12.66 -7.33 -16.69
N PHE A 159 -12.39 -7.07 -15.42
CA PHE A 159 -13.42 -6.92 -14.38
C PHE A 159 -13.76 -5.46 -14.06
N SER A 160 -13.14 -4.50 -14.74
CA SER A 160 -13.29 -3.07 -14.44
C SER A 160 -13.71 -2.32 -15.70
N GLU A 161 -14.99 -2.00 -15.83
CA GLU A 161 -15.48 -1.15 -16.90
C GLU A 161 -15.04 0.30 -16.68
N ALA A 162 -14.37 0.89 -17.69
CA ALA A 162 -13.98 2.31 -17.72
C ALA A 162 -13.11 2.82 -16.55
N ALA A 163 -12.27 1.96 -15.96
CA ALA A 163 -11.31 2.36 -14.93
C ALA A 163 -10.05 3.01 -15.52
N SER A 164 -9.51 4.03 -14.83
CA SER A 164 -8.22 4.63 -15.19
C SER A 164 -7.06 3.66 -14.91
N LEU A 165 -5.90 3.88 -15.54
CA LEU A 165 -4.72 3.02 -15.31
C LEU A 165 -4.32 2.95 -13.84
N ASP A 166 -4.41 4.06 -13.10
CA ASP A 166 -4.10 4.11 -11.68
C ASP A 166 -5.05 3.25 -10.84
N GLU A 167 -6.34 3.28 -11.18
CA GLU A 167 -7.34 2.45 -10.54
C GLU A 167 -7.11 0.97 -10.84
N LEU A 168 -6.74 0.63 -12.09
CA LEU A 168 -6.37 -0.73 -12.45
C LEU A 168 -5.15 -1.23 -11.69
N LEU A 169 -4.15 -0.37 -11.46
CA LEU A 169 -2.96 -0.69 -10.66
C LEU A 169 -3.30 -0.96 -9.19
N LEU A 170 -4.21 -0.18 -8.59
CA LEU A 170 -4.71 -0.44 -7.24
C LEU A 170 -5.45 -1.76 -7.16
N ARG A 171 -6.36 -2.03 -8.11
CA ARG A 171 -7.18 -3.25 -8.17
C ARG A 171 -6.35 -4.51 -8.40
N MET A 172 -5.30 -4.41 -9.20
CA MET A 172 -4.43 -5.51 -9.60
C MET A 172 -3.81 -6.28 -8.43
N LYS A 173 -3.46 -5.58 -7.35
CA LYS A 173 -2.82 -6.17 -6.15
C LYS A 173 -3.64 -5.94 -4.88
N ALA A 174 -4.90 -5.54 -5.01
CA ALA A 174 -5.74 -5.17 -3.87
C ALA A 174 -5.86 -6.29 -2.82
N GLN A 175 -6.12 -7.53 -3.25
CA GLN A 175 -6.24 -8.65 -2.32
C GLN A 175 -4.92 -8.94 -1.59
N GLN A 176 -3.79 -8.94 -2.31
CA GLN A 176 -2.46 -9.12 -1.71
C GLN A 176 -2.18 -8.01 -0.69
N ALA A 177 -2.41 -6.75 -1.07
CA ALA A 177 -2.21 -5.60 -0.18
C ALA A 177 -3.13 -5.65 1.05
N ALA A 178 -4.35 -6.19 0.92
CA ALA A 178 -5.28 -6.37 2.03
C ALA A 178 -4.83 -7.48 3.01
N ASP A 179 -4.33 -8.61 2.49
CA ASP A 179 -3.75 -9.66 3.32
C ASP A 179 -2.47 -9.15 4.03
N ASP A 180 -1.58 -8.47 3.30
CA ASP A 180 -0.36 -7.84 3.85
C ASP A 180 -0.69 -6.81 4.95
N TYR A 181 -1.72 -5.98 4.73
CA TYR A 181 -2.21 -4.99 5.69
C TYR A 181 -2.66 -5.65 7.00
N LEU A 182 -3.51 -6.67 6.88
CA LEU A 182 -4.05 -7.39 8.03
C LEU A 182 -2.92 -8.05 8.84
N GLU A 183 -2.02 -8.76 8.16
CA GLU A 183 -0.92 -9.47 8.80
C GLU A 183 0.04 -8.50 9.51
N LEU A 184 0.49 -7.45 8.82
CA LEU A 184 1.45 -6.49 9.32
C LEU A 184 0.96 -5.83 10.60
N PHE A 185 -0.25 -5.25 10.59
CA PHE A 185 -0.73 -4.48 11.72
C PHE A 185 -1.20 -5.36 12.88
N ALA A 186 -1.73 -6.56 12.62
CA ALA A 186 -2.02 -7.53 13.67
C ALA A 186 -0.74 -8.01 14.37
N GLN A 187 0.34 -8.26 13.61
CA GLN A 187 1.64 -8.63 14.19
C GLN A 187 2.25 -7.48 14.99
N LEU A 188 2.16 -6.24 14.50
CA LEU A 188 2.69 -5.07 15.18
C LEU A 188 2.00 -4.84 16.53
N ALA A 189 0.66 -4.95 16.57
CA ALA A 189 -0.12 -4.83 17.80
C ALA A 189 0.24 -5.92 18.82
N ARG A 190 0.36 -7.18 18.38
CA ARG A 190 0.82 -8.30 19.22
C ARG A 190 2.22 -8.10 19.78
N LYS A 191 3.16 -7.69 18.93
CA LYS A 191 4.57 -7.57 19.30
C LYS A 191 4.79 -6.54 20.41
N HIS A 192 4.04 -5.45 20.38
CA HIS A 192 4.13 -4.39 21.38
C HIS A 192 3.04 -4.44 22.46
N ALA A 193 2.16 -5.45 22.43
CA ALA A 193 1.06 -5.66 23.36
C ALA A 193 0.21 -4.38 23.60
N LEU A 194 -0.15 -3.69 22.51
CA LEU A 194 -0.85 -2.41 22.55
C LEU A 194 -2.10 -2.39 21.68
N THR A 195 -3.00 -1.44 21.96
CA THR A 195 -4.15 -1.17 21.11
C THR A 195 -3.72 -0.28 19.95
N LEU A 196 -3.94 -0.72 18.71
CA LEU A 196 -3.45 -0.07 17.50
C LEU A 196 -4.61 0.28 16.55
N HIS A 197 -4.81 1.56 16.27
CA HIS A 197 -5.56 1.99 15.10
C HIS A 197 -4.65 1.98 13.87
N ALA A 198 -4.87 1.06 12.94
CA ALA A 198 -3.95 0.75 11.84
C ALA A 198 -4.03 1.73 10.65
N GLY A 199 -4.60 2.91 10.86
CA GLY A 199 -4.88 3.85 9.79
C GLY A 199 -5.82 3.22 8.76
N SER A 200 -5.54 3.44 7.48
CA SER A 200 -6.38 2.91 6.42
C SER A 200 -5.63 2.54 5.13
N ILE A 201 -6.35 1.85 4.24
CA ILE A 201 -5.91 1.34 2.93
C ILE A 201 -7.01 1.57 1.89
N THR A 202 -6.63 1.91 0.67
CA THR A 202 -7.57 1.99 -0.46
C THR A 202 -7.78 0.61 -1.08
N LEU A 203 -9.02 0.10 -1.06
CA LEU A 203 -9.40 -1.21 -1.60
C LEU A 203 -10.71 -1.14 -2.42
N PRO A 204 -10.89 -1.98 -3.45
CA PRO A 204 -12.16 -2.08 -4.18
C PRO A 204 -13.16 -2.91 -3.37
N GLU A 205 -14.32 -2.33 -3.08
CA GLU A 205 -15.45 -2.93 -2.36
C GLU A 205 -15.05 -3.92 -1.24
N PRO A 206 -14.29 -3.46 -0.23
CA PRO A 206 -13.73 -4.33 0.79
C PRO A 206 -14.79 -4.81 1.76
N ARG A 207 -14.74 -6.10 2.13
CA ARG A 207 -15.57 -6.70 3.17
C ARG A 207 -14.71 -7.47 4.15
N LEU A 208 -15.03 -7.36 5.43
CA LEU A 208 -14.43 -8.20 6.47
C LEU A 208 -15.30 -9.46 6.65
N VAL A 209 -14.77 -10.61 6.24
CA VAL A 209 -15.44 -11.92 6.31
C VAL A 209 -14.54 -12.85 7.10
N ASP A 210 -15.04 -13.38 8.23
CA ASP A 210 -14.32 -14.32 9.11
C ASP A 210 -12.90 -13.84 9.50
N GLY A 211 -12.77 -12.54 9.78
CA GLY A 211 -11.49 -11.93 10.17
C GLY A 211 -10.51 -11.71 9.02
N ARG A 212 -10.92 -11.94 7.77
CA ARG A 212 -10.13 -11.67 6.56
C ARG A 212 -10.76 -10.57 5.73
N ILE A 213 -9.91 -9.81 5.03
CA ILE A 213 -10.38 -8.79 4.11
C ILE A 213 -10.55 -9.42 2.72
N VAL A 214 -11.76 -9.35 2.18
CA VAL A 214 -12.08 -9.79 0.82
C VAL A 214 -12.34 -8.56 -0.03
N THR A 215 -11.59 -8.40 -1.11
CA THR A 215 -11.75 -7.30 -2.07
C THR A 215 -12.72 -7.68 -3.19
N GLY A 216 -13.61 -6.77 -3.57
CA GLY A 216 -14.56 -6.95 -4.66
C GLY A 216 -14.15 -6.27 -5.97
N HIS A 217 -15.15 -6.02 -6.82
CA HIS A 217 -14.98 -5.35 -8.11
C HIS A 217 -15.68 -3.99 -8.17
N GLY A 218 -16.45 -3.61 -7.15
CA GLY A 218 -17.09 -2.30 -7.04
C GLY A 218 -16.11 -1.15 -6.78
N GLU A 219 -16.61 -0.07 -6.21
CA GLU A 219 -15.89 1.19 -6.07
C GLU A 219 -14.74 1.12 -5.08
N LEU A 220 -13.75 2.01 -5.23
CA LEU A 220 -12.68 2.14 -4.27
C LEU A 220 -13.22 2.71 -2.95
N HIS A 221 -12.75 2.16 -1.84
CA HIS A 221 -13.08 2.58 -0.49
C HIS A 221 -11.80 2.80 0.32
N ASP A 222 -11.83 3.84 1.15
CA ASP A 222 -10.92 4.04 2.28
C ASP A 222 -11.35 3.10 3.41
N PHE A 223 -10.54 2.06 3.65
CA PHE A 223 -10.84 0.98 4.59
C PHE A 223 -9.84 0.96 5.74
N GLY A 224 -10.29 0.91 6.99
CA GLY A 224 -9.42 0.96 8.16
C GLY A 224 -9.86 -0.01 9.25
N LEU A 225 -8.90 -0.54 10.00
CA LEU A 225 -9.11 -1.46 11.10
C LEU A 225 -8.42 -0.98 12.37
N SER A 226 -8.92 -1.41 13.52
CA SER A 226 -8.19 -1.31 14.79
C SER A 226 -7.94 -2.71 15.32
N PHE A 227 -6.83 -2.88 16.03
CA PHE A 227 -6.37 -4.14 16.58
C PHE A 227 -6.17 -4.02 18.08
N ALA A 228 -6.54 -5.06 18.81
CA ALA A 228 -6.24 -5.22 20.23
C ALA A 228 -4.78 -5.64 20.44
N ALA A 229 -4.34 -5.62 21.69
CA ALA A 229 -3.00 -6.06 22.10
C ALA A 229 -2.67 -7.52 21.73
N ASP A 230 -3.68 -8.37 21.50
CA ASP A 230 -3.52 -9.74 21.02
C ASP A 230 -3.60 -9.86 19.48
N GLY A 231 -3.73 -8.74 18.78
CA GLY A 231 -3.84 -8.65 17.32
C GLY A 231 -5.21 -9.04 16.77
N ARG A 232 -6.25 -9.18 17.60
CA ARG A 232 -7.63 -9.36 17.13
C ARG A 232 -8.20 -8.04 16.66
N ILE A 233 -9.08 -8.08 15.68
CA ILE A 233 -9.76 -6.89 15.15
C ILE A 233 -10.76 -6.37 16.19
N LEU A 234 -10.76 -5.05 16.41
CA LEU A 234 -11.65 -4.34 17.32
C LEU A 234 -12.71 -3.54 16.58
N GLY A 235 -13.97 -3.74 16.99
CA GLY A 235 -15.11 -2.98 16.49
C GLY A 235 -15.42 -3.24 15.01
N PRO A 236 -16.37 -2.48 14.43
CA PRO A 236 -16.65 -2.53 13.00
C PRO A 236 -15.48 -1.93 12.21
N ALA A 237 -15.25 -2.46 11.01
CA ALA A 237 -14.29 -1.89 10.08
C ALA A 237 -14.76 -0.51 9.60
N ARG A 238 -13.83 0.44 9.51
CA ARG A 238 -14.05 1.71 8.81
C ARG A 238 -14.08 1.40 7.32
N SER A 239 -15.14 1.79 6.61
CA SER A 239 -15.21 1.69 5.15
C SER A 239 -15.94 2.90 4.59
N GLN A 240 -15.28 3.64 3.72
CA GLN A 240 -15.84 4.82 3.10
C GLN A 240 -15.54 4.86 1.61
N THR A 241 -16.58 4.99 0.80
CA THR A 241 -16.43 5.12 -0.64
C THR A 241 -15.63 6.38 -1.00
N LEU A 242 -14.62 6.20 -1.85
CA LEU A 242 -13.75 7.25 -2.40
C LEU A 242 -14.41 8.01 -3.57
N LEU A 243 -15.71 7.82 -3.79
CA LEU A 243 -16.46 8.55 -4.81
C LEU A 243 -16.53 10.04 -4.47
N ALA A 244 -16.00 10.85 -5.40
CA ALA A 244 -16.23 12.27 -5.57
C ALA A 244 -16.15 13.11 -4.29
N SER A 245 -14.99 13.73 -4.07
CA SER A 245 -14.79 15.00 -3.36
C SER A 245 -15.96 15.41 -2.44
N SER A 246 -16.14 14.70 -1.32
CA SER A 246 -16.90 15.25 -0.22
C SER A 246 -16.00 16.30 0.42
N ALA A 247 -16.14 17.55 -0.01
CA ALA A 247 -15.50 18.71 0.63
C ALA A 247 -15.86 18.83 2.13
N ALA A 248 -16.88 18.10 2.59
CA ALA A 248 -17.25 18.02 4.00
C ALA A 248 -16.28 17.11 4.79
N PRO A 249 -15.70 17.62 5.90
CA PRO A 249 -15.01 16.79 6.90
C PRO A 249 -15.95 15.68 7.36
N ARG A 250 -15.50 14.42 7.28
CA ARG A 250 -16.26 13.28 7.77
C ARG A 250 -15.65 12.78 9.05
N THR A 251 -16.50 12.58 10.05
CA THR A 251 -16.11 12.00 11.34
C THR A 251 -16.50 10.54 11.36
N PHE A 252 -15.55 9.68 11.70
CA PHE A 252 -15.78 8.27 11.94
C PHE A 252 -15.54 7.99 13.42
N GLU A 253 -16.47 7.30 14.07
CA GLU A 253 -16.31 6.83 15.45
C GLU A 253 -16.09 5.33 15.45
N GLN A 254 -15.06 4.89 16.17
CA GLN A 254 -14.75 3.49 16.40
C GLN A 254 -14.70 3.22 17.89
N VAL A 255 -15.26 2.08 18.30
CA VAL A 255 -15.19 1.61 19.68
C VAL A 255 -14.00 0.66 19.82
N LEU A 256 -13.07 0.98 20.72
CA LEU A 256 -11.88 0.18 21.03
C LEU A 256 -11.99 -0.33 22.47
N GLY A 257 -12.79 -1.37 22.67
CA GLY A 257 -13.13 -1.84 24.02
C GLY A 257 -13.96 -0.79 24.76
N ASP A 258 -13.42 -0.25 25.85
CA ASP A 258 -14.07 0.79 26.66
C ASP A 258 -13.85 2.21 26.12
N ASP A 259 -12.92 2.37 25.17
CA ASP A 259 -12.57 3.65 24.58
C ASP A 259 -13.36 3.93 23.30
N ARG A 260 -13.57 5.22 23.00
CA ARG A 260 -14.09 5.67 21.71
C ARG A 260 -13.07 6.55 21.00
N LEU A 261 -12.63 6.11 19.84
CA LEU A 261 -11.78 6.88 18.95
C LEU A 261 -12.67 7.54 17.90
N SER A 262 -12.57 8.86 17.75
CA SER A 262 -13.14 9.55 16.60
C SER A 262 -12.05 10.13 15.71
N THR A 263 -12.10 9.80 14.42
CA THR A 263 -11.20 10.34 13.40
C THR A 263 -11.98 11.31 12.53
N ARG A 264 -11.42 12.49 12.26
CA ARG A 264 -12.00 13.50 11.39
C ARG A 264 -10.97 13.91 10.34
N GLY A 265 -11.24 13.62 9.08
CA GLY A 265 -10.42 14.10 7.97
C GLY A 265 -10.63 15.60 7.73
N ASN A 266 -9.57 16.32 7.34
CA ASN A 266 -9.61 17.76 7.05
C ASN A 266 -10.60 18.11 5.91
N GLY A 267 -10.84 17.19 4.97
CA GLY A 267 -11.61 17.47 3.75
C GLY A 267 -10.85 18.41 2.80
N GLY A 268 -10.92 18.14 1.50
CA GLY A 268 -10.28 18.98 0.47
C GLY A 268 -9.04 18.38 -0.20
N SER A 269 -8.36 19.21 -1.02
CA SER A 269 -7.30 18.80 -1.96
C SER A 269 -5.87 18.89 -1.39
N GLY A 270 -5.72 19.17 -0.09
CA GLY A 270 -4.43 19.23 0.59
C GLY A 270 -3.91 17.85 1.05
N PRO A 271 -2.80 17.81 1.79
CA PRO A 271 -2.29 16.56 2.34
C PRO A 271 -3.32 15.94 3.30
N LEU A 272 -3.45 14.63 3.26
CA LEU A 272 -4.37 13.89 4.11
C LEU A 272 -3.94 13.99 5.58
N ILE A 273 -4.64 14.85 6.32
CA ILE A 273 -4.49 15.06 7.76
C ILE A 273 -5.79 14.63 8.42
N GLU A 274 -5.68 13.76 9.42
CA GLU A 274 -6.80 13.38 10.26
C GLU A 274 -6.58 13.88 11.69
N THR A 275 -7.57 14.58 12.22
CA THR A 275 -7.67 14.85 13.66
C THR A 275 -8.23 13.63 14.34
N VAL A 276 -7.58 13.16 15.38
CA VAL A 276 -7.96 11.95 16.10
C VAL A 276 -8.21 12.31 17.54
N SER A 277 -9.39 11.99 18.05
CA SER A 277 -9.72 12.18 19.46
C SER A 277 -10.08 10.85 20.10
N LEU A 278 -9.43 10.55 21.21
CA LEU A 278 -9.68 9.38 22.03
C LEU A 278 -10.43 9.82 23.28
N ARG A 279 -11.63 9.29 23.46
CA ARG A 279 -12.46 9.51 24.65
C ARG A 279 -12.43 8.26 25.51
N ARG A 280 -11.98 8.43 26.76
CA ARG A 280 -11.98 7.41 27.81
C ARG A 280 -12.75 7.98 29.01
N GLN A 281 -13.89 7.39 29.33
CA GLN A 281 -14.80 7.88 30.38
C GLN A 281 -15.17 9.39 30.22
N GLN A 282 -14.69 10.26 31.13
CA GLN A 282 -14.92 11.72 31.10
C GLN A 282 -13.80 12.51 30.41
N SER A 283 -12.68 11.87 30.11
CA SER A 283 -11.48 12.52 29.57
C SER A 283 -11.34 12.30 28.06
N THR A 284 -10.83 13.31 27.35
CA THR A 284 -10.61 13.26 25.90
C THR A 284 -9.21 13.77 25.57
N ALA A 285 -8.43 12.95 24.86
CA ALA A 285 -7.16 13.36 24.26
C ALA A 285 -7.36 13.58 22.76
N THR A 286 -6.84 14.68 22.20
CA THR A 286 -6.96 14.98 20.76
C THR A 286 -5.58 15.21 20.16
N GLY A 287 -5.31 14.54 19.05
CA GLY A 287 -4.07 14.62 18.29
C GLY A 287 -4.31 14.72 16.79
N VAL A 288 -3.21 14.73 16.03
CA VAL A 288 -3.24 14.79 14.57
C VAL A 288 -2.33 13.74 13.96
N THR A 289 -2.86 12.96 13.02
CA THR A 289 -2.12 11.98 12.26
C THR A 289 -1.89 12.47 10.84
N VAL A 290 -0.66 12.32 10.34
CA VAL A 290 -0.29 12.68 8.97
C VAL A 290 0.78 11.74 8.44
N LEU A 291 0.64 11.31 7.18
CA LEU A 291 1.73 10.65 6.47
C LEU A 291 2.78 11.68 6.05
N ARG A 292 4.03 11.43 6.41
CA ARG A 292 5.18 12.24 5.99
C ARG A 292 5.96 11.50 4.91
N GLY A 293 6.95 12.17 4.32
CA GLY A 293 7.86 11.58 3.33
C GLY A 293 7.46 11.89 1.89
N ARG A 294 7.66 10.93 0.99
CA ARG A 294 7.49 11.12 -0.46
C ARG A 294 6.76 9.94 -1.06
N LEU A 295 5.50 9.77 -0.70
CA LEU A 295 4.61 8.83 -1.38
C LEU A 295 3.91 9.56 -2.51
N TRP A 296 3.58 8.80 -3.56
CA TRP A 296 2.87 9.39 -4.68
C TRP A 296 1.42 9.67 -4.29
N PRO A 297 0.78 10.67 -4.90
CA PRO A 297 -0.65 10.87 -4.72
C PRO A 297 -1.43 9.71 -5.34
N VAL A 298 -2.56 9.36 -4.75
CA VAL A 298 -3.54 8.47 -5.40
C VAL A 298 -4.38 9.34 -6.31
N GLN A 299 -4.21 9.18 -7.62
CA GLN A 299 -4.94 9.94 -8.63
C GLN A 299 -5.77 8.96 -9.45
N THR A 300 -7.08 9.15 -9.49
CA THR A 300 -7.98 8.50 -10.46
C THR A 300 -8.73 9.60 -11.21
N ASP A 301 -9.50 9.23 -12.24
CA ASP A 301 -10.32 10.19 -12.98
C ASP A 301 -11.35 10.91 -12.08
N ARG A 302 -11.61 10.36 -10.88
CA ARG A 302 -12.61 10.84 -9.93
C ARG A 302 -12.03 11.31 -8.59
N LEU A 303 -10.72 11.18 -8.38
CA LEU A 303 -10.08 11.38 -7.07
C LEU A 303 -8.65 11.88 -7.20
N GLN A 304 -8.27 12.89 -6.41
CA GLN A 304 -6.86 13.22 -6.17
C GLN A 304 -6.62 13.30 -4.67
N LEU A 305 -5.93 12.30 -4.11
CA LEU A 305 -5.48 12.31 -2.72
C LEU A 305 -3.99 12.60 -2.66
N GLN A 306 -3.63 13.73 -2.07
CA GLN A 306 -2.26 13.99 -1.69
C GLN A 306 -1.97 13.26 -0.38
N LEU A 307 -1.17 12.20 -0.47
CA LEU A 307 -0.95 11.32 0.68
C LEU A 307 0.03 11.91 1.68
N THR A 308 1.08 12.60 1.24
CA THR A 308 2.11 13.13 2.14
C THR A 308 2.07 14.64 2.27
N ALA A 309 2.21 15.15 3.49
CA ALA A 309 2.50 16.55 3.72
C ALA A 309 3.93 16.88 3.25
N ALA A 310 4.10 17.98 2.53
CA ALA A 310 5.42 18.50 2.19
C ALA A 310 6.15 18.88 3.48
N SER A 311 7.17 18.13 3.86
CA SER A 311 7.98 18.42 5.03
C SER A 311 9.46 18.37 4.67
N PRO A 312 10.27 19.34 5.12
CA PRO A 312 11.71 19.33 4.90
C PRO A 312 12.42 18.19 5.65
N ASP A 313 11.79 17.62 6.68
CA ASP A 313 12.36 16.58 7.52
C ASP A 313 11.99 15.17 7.05
N SER A 314 13.00 14.31 6.94
CA SER A 314 12.89 12.94 6.44
C SER A 314 12.57 11.90 7.53
N HIS A 315 12.53 12.30 8.80
CA HIS A 315 12.37 11.39 9.94
C HIS A 315 10.92 11.24 10.39
N SER A 316 10.61 10.12 11.05
CA SER A 316 9.28 9.87 11.62
C SER A 316 9.04 10.74 12.85
N LYS A 317 7.79 11.11 13.13
CA LYS A 317 7.42 11.87 14.35
C LYS A 317 6.42 11.10 15.19
N LEU A 318 6.62 11.11 16.49
CA LEU A 318 5.75 10.53 17.50
C LEU A 318 5.17 11.68 18.31
N LEU A 319 3.85 11.87 18.24
CA LEU A 319 3.14 12.90 18.99
C LEU A 319 2.37 12.23 20.12
N ASN A 320 2.69 12.58 21.36
CA ASN A 320 2.08 11.98 22.52
C ASN A 320 1.04 12.91 23.19
N PHE A 321 -0.16 12.40 23.42
CA PHE A 321 -1.26 13.14 24.04
C PHE A 321 -1.77 12.38 25.28
N TRP A 322 -1.56 12.93 26.47
CA TRP A 322 -1.98 12.32 27.73
C TRP A 322 -3.49 12.40 27.93
N ILE A 323 -4.06 11.35 28.53
CA ILE A 323 -5.45 11.35 29.00
C ILE A 323 -5.43 11.78 30.47
N ALA A 324 -6.10 12.90 30.76
CA ALA A 324 -6.27 13.36 32.14
C ALA A 324 -7.05 12.31 32.97
N PRO A 325 -6.75 12.17 34.28
CA PRO A 325 -7.44 11.23 35.16
C PRO A 325 -8.96 11.46 35.24
#